data_AF-A0A7C7WWQ5-F1
#
_entry.id   AF-A0A7C7WWQ5-F1
#
_cell.length_a   1.000
_cell.length_b   1.000
_cell.length_c   1.000
_cell.angle_alpha   90.00
_cell.angle_beta   90.00
_cell.angle_gamma   90.00
#
_symmetry.space_group_name_H-M   'P 1'
#
loop_
_entity.id
_entity.type
_entity.pdbx_description
1 polymer ?
#
loop_
_entity_poly.entity_id
_entity_poly.type
_entity_poly.pdbx_seq_one_letter_code
_entity_poly.pdbx_strand_id
1 'polypeptide(L)' 'MTEQGPSKQQQNMVKGIILFTGVLFMFVGAAGLVYPSLFSFIFEDDVFMCRVLGGSLLWVGISDLVVAKLILFKGSDRV' A
#
# COMPACT_ATOMS: atom_id res chain seq x y z
N MET A 1 -17.63 13.41 -27.58
CA MET A 1 -17.78 12.92 -26.20
C MET A 1 -16.54 13.35 -25.44
N THR A 2 -16.62 14.45 -24.69
CA THR A 2 -15.50 14.97 -23.92
C THR A 2 -15.39 14.17 -22.62
N GLU A 3 -14.36 13.33 -22.51
CA GLU A 3 -13.98 12.70 -21.25
C GLU A 3 -13.64 13.81 -20.25
N GLN A 4 -14.58 14.16 -19.39
CA GLN A 4 -14.30 14.98 -18.21
C GLN A 4 -13.40 14.12 -17.31
N GLY A 5 -12.11 14.45 -17.30
CA GLY A 5 -11.14 13.78 -16.42
C GLY A 5 -11.61 13.84 -14.95
N PRO A 6 -11.12 12.91 -14.11
CA PRO A 6 -11.56 12.78 -12.73
C PRO A 6 -11.44 14.11 -11.96
N SER A 7 -12.48 14.45 -11.18
CA SER A 7 -12.52 15.69 -10.41
C SER A 7 -11.37 15.77 -9.40
N LYS A 8 -10.91 16.99 -9.07
CA LYS A 8 -9.85 17.20 -8.06
C LYS A 8 -10.16 16.52 -6.72
N GLN A 9 -11.44 16.49 -6.33
CA GLN A 9 -11.90 15.81 -5.12
C GLN A 9 -11.73 14.29 -5.21
N GLN A 10 -12.09 13.69 -6.35
CA GLN A 10 -11.90 12.25 -6.58
C GLN A 10 -10.41 11.88 -6.60
N GLN A 11 -9.56 12.71 -7.22
CA GLN A 11 -8.11 12.50 -7.20
C GLN A 11 -7.53 12.56 -5.79
N ASN A 12 -7.96 13.52 -4.96
CA ASN A 12 -7.51 13.63 -3.57
C ASN A 12 -8.00 12.46 -2.70
N MET A 13 -9.22 11.97 -2.95
CA MET A 13 -9.77 10.80 -2.25
C MET A 13 -8.98 9.53 -2.60
N VAL A 14 -8.71 9.28 -3.89
CA VAL A 14 -7.91 8.14 -4.35
C VAL A 14 -6.49 8.21 -3.78
N LYS A 15 -5.86 9.38 -3.78
CA LYS A 15 -4.54 9.59 -3.14
C LYS A 15 -4.56 9.21 -1.65
N GLY A 16 -5.58 9.68 -0.92
CA GLY A 16 -5.73 9.39 0.50
C GLY A 16 -5.88 7.90 0.78
N ILE A 17 -6.67 7.20 -0.04
CA ILE A 17 -6.86 5.75 0.05
C ILE A 17 -5.54 5.02 -0.18
N ILE A 18 -4.83 5.31 -1.28
CA ILE A 18 -3.55 4.64 -1.62
C ILE A 18 -2.51 4.87 -0.53
N LEU A 19 -2.44 6.10 0.01
CA LEU A 19 -1.50 6.40 1.09
C LEU A 19 -1.85 5.64 2.37
N PHE A 20 -3.14 5.56 2.71
CA PHE A 20 -3.61 4.82 3.87
C PHE A 20 -3.36 3.31 3.73
N THR A 21 -3.69 2.71 2.58
CA THR A 21 -3.44 1.28 2.31
C THR A 21 -1.96 0.97 2.35
N GLY A 22 -1.12 1.82 1.74
CA GLY A 22 0.32 1.64 1.74
C GLY A 22 0.92 1.65 3.14
N VAL A 23 0.51 2.60 3.98
CA VAL A 23 0.92 2.67 5.39
C VAL A 23 0.45 1.43 6.16
N LEU A 24 -0.80 1.02 5.97
CA LEU A 24 -1.36 -0.15 6.64
C LEU A 24 -0.61 -1.44 6.27
N PHE A 25 -0.32 -1.67 4.99
CA PHE A 25 0.46 -2.82 4.54
C PHE A 25 1.90 -2.79 5.03
N MET A 26 2.51 -1.62 5.18
CA MET A 26 3.83 -1.50 5.78
C MET A 26 3.82 -1.94 7.25
N PHE A 27 2.85 -1.47 8.04
CA PHE A 27 2.75 -1.85 9.45
C PHE A 27 2.43 -3.33 9.62
N VAL A 28 1.46 -3.86 8.86
CA VAL A 28 1.08 -5.29 8.91
C VAL A 28 2.23 -6.17 8.43
N GLY A 29 2.92 -5.77 7.35
CA GLY A 29 4.07 -6.50 6.82
C GLY A 29 5.25 -6.52 7.78
N ALA A 30 5.60 -5.38 8.38
CA ALA A 30 6.63 -5.28 9.41
C ALA A 30 6.27 -6.12 10.65
N ALA A 31 5.01 -6.02 11.10
CA ALA A 31 4.53 -6.82 12.22
C ALA A 31 4.61 -8.32 11.94
N GLY A 32 4.28 -8.77 10.72
CA GLY A 32 4.39 -10.18 10.33
C GLY A 32 5.83 -10.69 10.18
N LEU A 33 6.78 -9.82 9.86
CA LEU A 33 8.21 -10.17 9.88
C LEU A 33 8.74 -10.36 11.31
N VAL A 34 8.30 -9.52 12.25
CA VAL A 34 8.71 -9.58 13.67
C VAL A 34 7.94 -10.66 14.43
N TYR A 35 6.65 -10.79 14.17
CA TYR A 35 5.71 -11.72 14.80
C TYR A 35 5.04 -12.61 13.73
N PRO A 36 5.72 -13.67 13.26
CA PRO A 36 5.18 -14.57 12.24
C PRO A 36 3.86 -15.24 12.66
N SER A 37 3.62 -15.39 13.96
CA SER A 37 2.38 -15.93 14.53
C SER A 37 1.13 -15.13 14.16
N LEU A 38 1.27 -13.88 13.72
CA LEU A 38 0.14 -13.11 13.18
C LEU A 38 -0.46 -13.73 11.92
N PHE A 39 0.30 -14.55 11.18
CA PHE A 39 -0.14 -15.22 9.96
C PHE A 39 -0.23 -16.75 10.11
N SER A 40 -0.06 -17.29 11.32
CA SER A 40 -0.11 -18.74 11.53
C SER A 40 -1.46 -19.36 11.16
N PHE A 41 -2.54 -18.57 11.23
CA PHE A 41 -3.87 -18.99 10.79
C PHE A 41 -3.99 -19.22 9.27
N ILE A 42 -3.03 -18.71 8.47
CA ILE A 42 -3.02 -18.84 7.00
C ILE A 42 -2.16 -20.02 6.56
N PHE A 43 -1.02 -20.25 7.24
CA PHE A 43 0.00 -21.19 6.81
C PHE A 43 0.34 -22.28 7.84
N GLU A 44 -0.53 -22.54 8.81
CA GLU A 44 -0.37 -23.62 9.81
C GLU A 44 1.03 -23.64 10.46
N ASP A 45 1.45 -22.49 11.00
CA ASP A 45 2.75 -22.28 11.65
C ASP A 45 4.00 -22.40 10.75
N ASP A 46 3.87 -22.42 9.41
CA ASP A 46 5.03 -22.25 8.53
C ASP A 46 5.61 -20.82 8.65
N VAL A 47 6.60 -20.68 9.54
CA VAL A 47 7.30 -19.43 9.84
C VAL A 47 7.95 -18.83 8.59
N PHE A 48 8.43 -19.66 7.65
CA PHE A 48 9.04 -19.17 6.43
C PHE A 48 8.00 -18.50 5.55
N MET A 49 6.87 -19.15 5.29
CA MET A 49 5.78 -18.58 4.50
C MET A 49 5.18 -17.33 5.15
N CYS A 50 5.03 -17.32 6.49
CA CYS A 50 4.57 -16.14 7.22
C CYS A 50 5.52 -14.94 7.03
N ARG A 51 6.84 -15.16 7.08
CA ARG A 51 7.83 -14.10 6.84
C ARG A 51 7.84 -13.64 5.39
N VAL A 52 7.68 -14.56 4.43
CA VAL A 52 7.56 -14.21 3.01
C VAL A 52 6.33 -13.34 2.78
N LEU A 53 5.18 -13.67 3.37
CA LEU A 53 3.97 -12.85 3.30
C LEU A 53 4.19 -11.47 3.93
N GLY A 54 4.77 -11.41 5.13
CA GLY A 54 5.07 -10.14 5.81
C GLY A 54 6.02 -9.24 4.99
N GLY A 55 7.08 -9.82 4.45
CA GLY A 55 8.00 -9.11 3.55
C GLY A 55 7.33 -8.64 2.27
N SER A 56 6.42 -9.44 1.71
CA SER A 56 5.66 -9.09 0.50
C SER A 56 4.70 -7.93 0.76
N LEU A 57 3.96 -7.96 1.87
CA LEU A 57 3.08 -6.87 2.30
C LEU A 57 3.86 -5.57 2.52
N LEU A 58 5.05 -5.66 3.12
CA LEU A 58 5.92 -4.51 3.32
C LEU A 58 6.37 -3.89 1.99
N TRP A 59 6.75 -4.73 1.01
CA TRP A 59 7.07 -4.29 -0.35
C TRP A 59 5.90 -3.63 -1.06
N VAL A 60 4.70 -4.22 -0.97
CA VAL A 60 3.47 -3.64 -1.52
C VAL A 60 3.20 -2.28 -0.88
N GLY A 61 3.32 -2.17 0.44
CA GLY A 61 3.14 -0.92 1.17
C GLY A 61 4.10 0.19 0.72
N ILE A 62 5.38 -0.14 0.51
CA ILE A 62 6.37 0.80 -0.04
C ILE A 62 5.97 1.24 -1.45
N SER A 63 5.55 0.29 -2.30
CA SER A 63 5.14 0.60 -3.68
C SER A 63 3.93 1.54 -3.72
N ASP A 64 2.95 1.34 -2.83
CA ASP A 64 1.79 2.23 -2.69
C ASP A 64 2.19 3.65 -2.30
N LEU A 65 3.16 3.83 -1.38
CA LEU A 65 3.68 5.17 -1.08
C LEU A 65 4.37 5.83 -2.26
N VAL A 66 5.14 5.07 -3.03
CA VAL A 66 5.80 5.59 -4.24
C VAL A 66 4.75 6.01 -5.26
N VAL A 67 3.72 5.20 -5.48
CA VAL A 67 2.60 5.51 -6.37
C VAL A 67 1.84 6.75 -5.88
N ALA A 68 1.51 6.83 -4.59
CA ALA A 68 0.88 8.01 -4.01
C ALA A 68 1.73 9.27 -4.23
N LYS A 69 3.05 9.20 -4.03
CA LYS A 69 3.98 10.31 -4.32
C LYS A 69 4.04 10.66 -5.80
N LEU A 70 4.10 9.69 -6.70
CA LEU A 70 4.10 9.97 -8.15
C LEU A 70 2.81 10.66 -8.60
N ILE A 71 1.66 10.26 -8.04
CA ILE A 71 0.37 10.91 -8.30
C ILE A 71 0.35 12.34 -7.68
N LEU A 72 1.07 12.60 -6.58
CA LEU A 72 1.25 13.95 -6.03
C LEU A 72 2.11 14.83 -6.94
N PHE A 73 3.25 14.35 -7.43
CA PHE A 73 4.16 15.12 -8.28
C PHE A 73 3.56 15.40 -9.67
N LYS A 74 2.98 14.40 -10.34
CA LYS A 74 2.38 14.57 -11.67
C LYS A 74 1.13 15.47 -11.67
N GLY A 75 0.49 15.65 -10.51
CA GLY A 75 -0.59 16.63 -10.32
C GLY A 75 -0.10 18.06 -10.06
N SER A 76 1.18 18.24 -9.70
CA SER A 76 1.80 19.54 -9.40
C SER A 76 2.43 20.21 -10.63
N ASP A 77 2.72 19.46 -11.70
CA ASP A 77 3.28 19.99 -12.96
C ASP A 77 2.22 20.59 -13.91
N ARG A 78 0.98 20.78 -13.45
CA ARG A 78 -0.09 21.47 -14.19
C ARG A 78 -0.47 22.80 -13.53
N VAL A 79 0.53 23.55 -13.06
CA VAL A 79 0.38 24.95 -12.64
C VAL A 79 1.21 25.82 -13.56
#